data_AF-A0A528TMH4-F1
#
_entry.id   AF-A0A528TMH4-F1
#
_cell.length_a   1.000
_cell.length_b   1.000
_cell.length_c   1.000
_cell.angle_alpha   90.00
_cell.angle_beta   90.00
_cell.angle_gamma   90.00
#
_symmetry.space_group_name_H-M   'P 1'
#
loop_
_entity.id
_entity.type
_entity.pdbx_description
1 polymer ?
#
loop_
_entity_poly.entity_id
_entity_poly.type
_entity_poly.pdbx_seq_one_letter_code
_entity_poly.pdbx_strand_id
1 'polypeptide(L)'
;FGPTIQGEGVLIGLPTVFIRTGGCDYRCSWCDSLHAVDNQYRHEWLPMPIDAVWQTVHALSGGRPVMVSLSGGNPAIQPFGPLIERGHREGYRFALETQGSVVREWFADLDVLTLSPKPPSSEMTTRWAAFDACLEAAQEKPQIVLKLVVFDESDYA
;
A
#
# COMPACT_ATOMS: atom_id res chain seq x y z
N PHE A 1 -11.95 -4.87 -1.60
CA PHE A 1 -12.79 -5.78 -0.79
C PHE A 1 -12.91 -5.23 0.62
N GLY A 2 -13.85 -5.73 1.43
CA GLY A 2 -14.11 -5.25 2.80
C GLY A 2 -15.58 -4.89 3.03
N PRO A 3 -15.92 -4.28 4.18
CA PRO A 3 -15.04 -3.95 5.27
C PRO A 3 -14.49 -5.23 5.91
N THR A 4 -13.21 -5.22 6.21
CA THR A 4 -12.53 -6.27 6.99
C THR A 4 -11.69 -5.58 8.04
N ILE A 5 -10.75 -6.27 8.69
CA ILE A 5 -9.81 -5.69 9.64
C ILE A 5 -8.40 -5.67 9.04
N GLN A 6 -7.62 -4.63 9.36
CA GLN A 6 -6.19 -4.62 9.07
C GLN A 6 -5.51 -5.70 9.92
N GLY A 7 -4.72 -6.56 9.28
CA GLY A 7 -4.10 -7.72 9.93
C GLY A 7 -2.73 -7.43 10.53
N GLU A 8 -2.10 -6.30 10.17
CA GLU A 8 -0.68 -6.06 10.44
C GLU A 8 -0.38 -4.61 10.86
N GLY A 9 0.82 -4.41 11.42
CA GLY A 9 1.38 -3.09 11.69
C GLY A 9 0.64 -2.31 12.76
N VAL A 10 0.80 -0.98 12.74
CA VAL A 10 0.24 -0.08 13.76
C VAL A 10 -1.29 -0.02 13.75
N LEU A 11 -1.91 -0.38 12.62
CA LEU A 11 -3.35 -0.34 12.42
C LEU A 11 -4.04 -1.70 12.65
N ILE A 12 -3.32 -2.70 13.18
CA ILE A 12 -3.86 -4.04 13.41
C ILE A 12 -5.20 -4.00 14.18
N GLY A 13 -6.18 -4.75 13.68
CA GLY A 13 -7.54 -4.81 14.22
C GLY A 13 -8.49 -3.69 13.77
N LEU A 14 -8.01 -2.64 13.11
CA LEU A 14 -8.86 -1.54 12.66
C LEU A 14 -9.74 -1.95 11.46
N PRO A 15 -11.06 -1.65 11.47
CA PRO A 15 -11.91 -1.83 10.29
C PRO A 15 -11.43 -1.01 9.08
N THR A 16 -11.31 -1.65 7.92
CA THR A 16 -10.81 -1.05 6.69
C THR A 16 -11.45 -1.64 5.45
N VAL A 17 -11.53 -0.85 4.38
CA VAL A 17 -11.70 -1.34 3.00
C VAL A 17 -10.31 -1.49 2.38
N PHE A 18 -10.05 -2.57 1.66
CA PHE A 18 -8.79 -2.79 0.94
C PHE A 18 -8.95 -2.51 -0.55
N ILE A 19 -7.99 -1.76 -1.09
CA ILE A 19 -7.74 -1.62 -2.52
C ILE A 19 -6.42 -2.32 -2.82
N ARG A 20 -6.50 -3.48 -3.49
CA ARG A 20 -5.34 -4.29 -3.87
C ARG A 20 -5.03 -4.06 -5.36
N THR A 21 -3.91 -3.42 -5.66
CA THR A 21 -3.49 -3.16 -7.04
C THR A 21 -2.71 -4.30 -7.65
N GLY A 22 -2.79 -4.45 -8.97
CA GLY A 22 -1.93 -5.34 -9.73
C GLY A 22 -0.62 -4.65 -10.15
N GLY A 23 0.46 -5.41 -10.15
CA GLY A 23 1.80 -5.00 -10.54
C GLY A 23 2.70 -4.68 -9.35
N CYS A 24 3.94 -5.15 -9.41
CA CYS A 24 4.99 -4.83 -8.46
C CYS A 24 6.32 -4.71 -9.21
N ASP A 25 7.19 -3.82 -8.76
CA ASP A 25 8.57 -3.69 -9.25
C ASP A 25 9.53 -4.66 -8.56
N TYR A 26 9.07 -5.39 -7.53
CA TYR A 26 9.82 -6.46 -6.83
C TYR A 26 9.26 -7.85 -7.14
N ARG A 27 10.07 -8.89 -6.88
CA ARG A 27 9.73 -10.31 -7.02
C ARG A 27 10.22 -11.09 -5.79
N CYS A 28 9.73 -10.70 -4.61
CA CYS A 28 10.14 -11.34 -3.36
C CYS A 28 9.87 -12.85 -3.41
N SER A 29 10.86 -13.66 -3.04
CA SER A 29 10.80 -15.14 -3.07
C SER A 29 9.61 -15.72 -2.28
N TRP A 30 9.24 -15.05 -1.18
CA TRP A 30 8.16 -15.45 -0.28
C TRP A 30 6.89 -14.57 -0.37
N CYS A 31 6.66 -13.91 -1.50
CA CYS A 31 5.46 -13.08 -1.66
C CYS A 31 4.17 -13.90 -1.45
N ASP A 32 3.36 -13.54 -0.45
CA ASP A 32 2.08 -14.18 -0.15
C ASP A 32 0.94 -13.81 -1.14
N SER A 33 1.19 -12.81 -1.98
CA SER A 33 0.21 -12.16 -2.84
C SER A 33 0.62 -12.21 -4.31
N LEU A 34 1.18 -13.34 -4.76
CA LEU A 34 1.68 -13.50 -6.15
C LEU A 34 0.62 -13.17 -7.22
N HIS A 35 -0.67 -13.38 -6.93
CA HIS A 35 -1.79 -12.98 -7.79
C HIS A 35 -1.82 -11.48 -8.13
N ALA A 36 -1.24 -10.63 -7.30
CA ALA A 36 -1.10 -9.18 -7.51
C ALA A 36 0.25 -8.79 -8.13
N VAL A 37 1.20 -9.71 -8.28
CA VAL A 37 2.60 -9.43 -8.68
C VAL A 37 2.96 -10.06 -10.02
N ASP A 38 2.63 -11.34 -10.18
CA ASP A 38 3.06 -12.14 -11.30
C ASP A 38 2.22 -11.84 -12.55
N ASN A 39 2.91 -11.71 -13.68
CA ASN A 39 2.32 -11.43 -14.99
C ASN A 39 1.36 -12.54 -15.44
N GLN A 40 1.52 -13.78 -14.94
CA GLN A 40 0.57 -14.85 -15.26
C GLN A 40 -0.86 -14.50 -14.84
N TYR A 41 -1.05 -13.73 -13.77
CA TYR A 41 -2.36 -13.29 -13.27
C TYR A 41 -2.82 -11.95 -13.85
N ARG A 42 -2.04 -11.33 -14.75
CA ARG A 42 -2.35 -10.00 -15.30
C ARG A 42 -3.72 -9.94 -15.99
N HIS A 43 -4.20 -11.06 -16.53
CA HIS A 43 -5.50 -11.17 -17.18
C HIS A 43 -6.67 -11.02 -16.19
N GLU A 44 -6.45 -11.19 -14.89
CA GLU A 44 -7.45 -10.97 -13.83
C GLU A 44 -7.47 -9.52 -13.33
N TRP A 45 -6.45 -8.72 -13.68
CA TRP A 45 -6.35 -7.34 -13.22
C TRP A 45 -7.27 -6.45 -14.04
N LEU A 46 -8.09 -5.65 -13.35
CA LEU A 46 -9.05 -4.76 -13.98
C LEU A 46 -8.53 -3.31 -13.95
N PRO A 47 -8.23 -2.70 -15.10
CA PRO A 47 -8.02 -1.26 -15.17
C PRO A 47 -9.33 -0.56 -14.80
N MET A 48 -9.30 0.28 -13.76
CA MET A 48 -10.49 0.97 -13.26
C MET A 48 -10.23 2.48 -13.19
N PRO A 49 -11.16 3.33 -13.68
CA PRO A 49 -11.11 4.75 -13.40
C PRO A 49 -11.36 5.01 -11.92
N ILE A 50 -10.84 6.13 -11.41
CA ILE A 50 -10.93 6.52 -10.00
C ILE A 50 -12.38 6.55 -9.50
N ASP A 51 -13.32 7.02 -10.34
CA ASP A 51 -14.75 7.02 -10.00
C ASP A 51 -15.32 5.63 -9.72
N ALA A 52 -14.94 4.63 -10.53
CA ALA A 52 -15.40 3.26 -10.34
C ALA A 52 -14.79 2.61 -9.08
N VAL A 53 -13.52 2.92 -8.81
CA VAL A 53 -12.86 2.50 -7.56
C VAL A 53 -13.57 3.12 -6.36
N TRP A 54 -13.84 4.43 -6.41
CA TRP A 54 -14.50 5.14 -5.32
C TRP A 54 -15.92 4.63 -5.06
N GLN A 55 -16.72 4.44 -6.10
CA GLN A 55 -18.07 3.86 -5.98
C GLN A 55 -18.03 2.51 -5.27
N THR A 56 -17.03 1.68 -5.60
CA THR A 56 -16.82 0.39 -4.94
C THR A 56 -16.45 0.56 -3.46
N VAL A 57 -15.51 1.46 -3.14
CA VAL A 57 -15.11 1.76 -1.75
C VAL A 57 -16.31 2.23 -0.92
N HIS A 58 -17.06 3.19 -1.45
CA HIS A 58 -18.24 3.76 -0.80
C HIS A 58 -19.35 2.72 -0.61
N ALA A 59 -19.57 1.84 -1.59
CA ALA A 59 -20.54 0.75 -1.47
C ALA A 59 -20.13 -0.26 -0.38
N LEU A 60 -18.86 -0.67 -0.36
CA LEU A 60 -18.34 -1.61 0.64
C LEU A 60 -18.39 -1.02 2.05
N SER A 61 -18.08 0.26 2.23
CA SER A 61 -18.16 0.92 3.55
C SER A 61 -19.59 1.24 4.00
N GLY A 62 -20.60 0.99 3.16
CA GLY A 62 -21.99 1.40 3.42
C GLY A 62 -22.16 2.92 3.49
N GLY A 63 -21.32 3.67 2.76
CA GLY A 63 -21.28 5.13 2.77
C GLY A 63 -20.76 5.75 4.07
N ARG A 64 -20.15 4.95 4.96
CA ARG A 64 -19.60 5.44 6.22
C ARG A 64 -18.09 5.60 6.10
N PRO A 65 -17.52 6.75 6.51
CA PRO A 65 -16.08 6.92 6.47
C PRO A 65 -15.35 5.90 7.34
N VAL A 66 -14.37 5.24 6.74
CA VAL A 66 -13.50 4.22 7.36
C VAL A 66 -12.06 4.42 6.89
N MET A 67 -11.13 3.62 7.43
CA MET A 67 -9.80 3.49 6.85
C MET A 67 -9.88 2.78 5.48
N VAL A 68 -9.12 3.25 4.51
CA VAL A 68 -8.91 2.61 3.21
C VAL A 68 -7.44 2.21 3.12
N SER A 69 -7.17 0.92 3.08
CA SER A 69 -5.82 0.37 2.99
C SER A 69 -5.45 0.11 1.53
N LEU A 70 -4.52 0.90 1.02
CA LEU A 70 -3.89 0.76 -0.29
C LEU A 70 -2.78 -0.29 -0.19
N SER A 71 -2.92 -1.37 -0.95
CA SER A 71 -2.00 -2.52 -0.95
C SER A 71 -1.96 -3.18 -2.34
N GLY A 72 -1.32 -4.34 -2.47
CA GLY A 72 -1.30 -5.15 -3.68
C GLY A 72 -0.19 -4.78 -4.65
N GLY A 73 0.59 -5.79 -5.04
CA GLY A 73 1.93 -5.55 -5.57
C GLY A 73 2.58 -4.36 -4.88
N ASN A 74 2.98 -3.34 -5.64
CA ASN A 74 3.38 -2.06 -5.08
C ASN A 74 2.38 -0.96 -5.49
N PRO A 75 1.54 -0.44 -4.57
CA PRO A 75 0.57 0.60 -4.91
C PRO A 75 1.21 1.91 -5.35
N ALA A 76 2.47 2.15 -4.96
CA ALA A 76 3.21 3.34 -5.35
C ALA A 76 3.46 3.42 -6.86
N ILE A 77 3.26 2.35 -7.64
CA ILE A 77 3.31 2.42 -9.11
C ILE A 77 2.05 3.05 -9.73
N GLN A 78 1.00 3.29 -8.94
CA GLN A 78 -0.30 3.78 -9.39
C GLN A 78 -0.54 5.26 -9.00
N PRO A 79 -1.40 6.00 -9.74
CA PRO A 79 -1.69 7.41 -9.47
C PRO A 79 -2.83 7.60 -8.44
N PHE A 80 -2.57 7.36 -7.15
CA PHE A 80 -3.61 7.39 -6.11
C PHE A 80 -4.02 8.78 -5.61
N GLY A 81 -3.23 9.82 -5.86
CA GLY A 81 -3.50 11.18 -5.35
C GLY A 81 -4.96 11.64 -5.47
N PRO A 82 -5.61 11.57 -6.65
CA PRO A 82 -7.00 12.04 -6.77
C PRO A 82 -8.03 11.16 -6.04
N LEU A 83 -7.72 9.87 -5.81
CA LEU A 83 -8.59 8.99 -5.00
C LEU A 83 -8.50 9.36 -3.52
N ILE A 84 -7.28 9.61 -3.04
CA ILE A 84 -7.00 10.03 -1.66
C ILE A 84 -7.71 11.35 -1.37
N GLU A 85 -7.47 12.36 -2.21
CA GLU A 85 -8.09 13.68 -2.10
C GLU A 85 -9.62 13.59 -2.05
N ARG A 86 -10.22 12.77 -2.94
CA ARG A 86 -11.66 12.54 -2.93
C ARG A 86 -12.14 11.94 -1.62
N GLY A 87 -11.49 10.89 -1.14
CA GLY A 87 -11.93 10.22 0.07
C GLY A 87 -11.79 11.08 1.32
N HIS A 88 -10.75 11.90 1.43
CA HIS A 88 -10.64 12.87 2.54
C HIS A 88 -11.78 13.89 2.54
N ARG A 89 -12.21 14.39 1.37
CA ARG A 89 -13.39 15.29 1.29
C ARG A 89 -14.66 14.62 1.80
N GLU A 90 -14.74 13.29 1.71
CA GLU A 90 -15.85 12.49 2.22
C GLU A 90 -15.58 11.93 3.64
N GLY A 91 -14.48 12.33 4.29
CA GLY A 91 -14.12 11.98 5.67
C GLY A 91 -13.38 10.65 5.85
N TYR A 92 -13.05 9.95 4.76
CA TYR A 92 -12.29 8.70 4.80
C TYR A 92 -10.81 8.98 5.10
N ARG A 93 -10.11 7.96 5.57
CA ARG A 93 -8.66 8.00 5.82
C ARG A 93 -7.97 6.96 4.97
N PHE A 94 -6.69 7.17 4.65
CA PHE A 94 -5.91 6.31 3.78
C PHE A 94 -4.62 5.83 4.46
N ALA A 95 -4.41 4.52 4.41
CA ALA A 95 -3.16 3.87 4.78
C ALA A 95 -2.52 3.27 3.54
N LEU A 96 -1.19 3.38 3.39
CA LEU A 96 -0.43 2.72 2.34
C LEU A 96 0.52 1.70 2.93
N GLU A 97 0.61 0.53 2.29
CA GLU A 97 1.69 -0.43 2.46
C GLU A 97 2.55 -0.46 1.18
N THR A 98 3.83 -0.13 1.27
CA THR A 98 4.78 -0.16 0.13
C THR A 98 6.18 -0.56 0.57
N GLN A 99 6.98 -1.14 -0.33
CA GLN A 99 8.39 -1.43 -0.07
C GLN A 99 9.33 -0.22 -0.17
N GLY A 100 8.82 0.98 -0.49
CA GLY A 100 9.63 2.21 -0.52
C GLY A 100 10.57 2.32 -1.73
N SER A 101 10.26 1.65 -2.83
CA SER A 101 11.08 1.65 -4.04
C SER A 101 10.67 2.72 -5.07
N VAL A 102 9.47 3.29 -4.94
CA VAL A 102 8.87 4.24 -5.87
C VAL A 102 8.30 5.42 -5.10
N VAL A 103 8.86 6.60 -5.32
CA VAL A 103 8.44 7.84 -4.68
C VAL A 103 7.19 8.43 -5.32
N ARG A 104 6.30 9.00 -4.51
CA ARG A 104 5.10 9.72 -4.96
C ARG A 104 4.82 10.92 -4.06
N GLU A 105 4.47 12.03 -4.68
CA GLU A 105 4.12 13.27 -3.97
C GLU A 105 2.91 13.10 -3.05
N TRP A 106 1.94 12.28 -3.47
CA TRP A 106 0.72 12.01 -2.69
C TRP A 106 0.97 11.21 -1.40
N PHE A 107 2.21 10.79 -1.10
CA PHE A 107 2.55 10.21 0.20
C PHE A 107 2.30 11.21 1.34
N ALA A 108 2.48 12.50 1.08
CA ALA A 108 2.21 13.58 2.03
C ALA A 108 0.73 13.70 2.42
N ASP A 109 -0.18 13.14 1.61
CA ASP A 109 -1.62 13.20 1.86
C ASP A 109 -2.12 11.98 2.65
N LEU A 110 -1.32 10.92 2.81
CA LEU A 110 -1.73 9.74 3.56
C LEU A 110 -1.98 10.05 5.04
N ASP A 111 -2.82 9.24 5.69
CA ASP A 111 -2.94 9.24 7.15
C ASP A 111 -1.87 8.34 7.78
N VAL A 112 -1.57 7.20 7.15
CA VAL A 112 -0.53 6.25 7.58
C VAL A 112 0.27 5.76 6.38
N LEU A 113 1.60 5.85 6.49
CA LEU A 113 2.53 5.33 5.50
C LEU A 113 3.36 4.22 6.14
N THR A 114 3.06 2.96 5.80
CA THR A 114 3.92 1.83 6.17
C THR A 114 4.93 1.58 5.06
N LEU A 115 6.20 1.81 5.39
CA LEU A 115 7.34 1.45 4.58
C LEU A 115 7.88 0.09 5.05
N SER A 116 7.98 -0.85 4.12
CA SER A 116 8.47 -2.20 4.38
C SER A 116 9.61 -2.55 3.43
N PRO A 117 10.83 -2.03 3.68
CA PRO A 117 12.00 -2.43 2.90
C PRO A 117 12.17 -3.95 3.04
N LYS A 118 12.52 -4.61 1.94
CA LYS A 118 12.53 -6.06 1.91
C LYS A 118 13.93 -6.56 2.32
N PRO A 119 13.99 -7.53 3.25
CA PRO A 119 15.26 -8.01 3.78
C PRO A 119 15.91 -9.03 2.83
N PRO A 120 17.17 -9.43 3.07
CA PRO A 120 17.89 -10.41 2.26
C PRO A 120 17.15 -11.70 1.95
N SER A 121 16.37 -12.27 2.88
CA SER A 121 15.60 -13.50 2.64
C SER A 121 14.59 -13.38 1.50
N SER A 122 14.20 -12.15 1.15
CA SER A 122 13.29 -11.88 0.03
C SER A 122 13.97 -11.98 -1.33
N GLU A 123 15.29 -12.13 -1.39
CA GLU A 123 16.14 -12.08 -2.59
C GLU A 123 16.11 -10.73 -3.32
N MET A 124 15.56 -9.68 -2.71
CA MET A 124 15.51 -8.33 -3.29
C MET A 124 16.57 -7.43 -2.64
N THR A 125 17.03 -6.43 -3.38
CA THR A 125 17.95 -5.41 -2.85
C THR A 125 17.21 -4.10 -2.64
N THR A 126 17.15 -3.63 -1.40
CA THR A 126 16.58 -2.32 -1.06
C THR A 126 17.45 -1.21 -1.63
N ARG A 127 16.83 -0.31 -2.42
CA ARG A 127 17.49 0.90 -2.93
C ARG A 127 17.30 2.04 -1.94
N TRP A 128 18.25 2.21 -1.02
CA TRP A 128 18.16 3.19 0.07
C TRP A 128 17.90 4.62 -0.39
N ALA A 129 18.53 5.09 -1.48
CA ALA A 129 18.25 6.42 -2.02
C ALA A 129 16.78 6.62 -2.45
N ALA A 130 16.11 5.57 -2.96
CA ALA A 130 14.69 5.65 -3.29
C ALA A 130 13.82 5.58 -2.04
N PHE A 131 14.25 4.82 -1.04
CA PHE A 131 13.59 4.74 0.25
C PHE A 131 13.62 6.09 0.98
N ASP A 132 14.78 6.75 1.02
CA ASP A 132 14.94 8.08 1.60
C ASP A 132 14.05 9.11 0.87
N ALA A 133 14.02 9.06 -0.47
CA ALA A 133 13.11 9.91 -1.24
C ALA A 133 11.62 9.67 -0.91
N CYS A 134 11.24 8.43 -0.58
CA CYS A 134 9.88 8.13 -0.12
C CYS A 134 9.58 8.76 1.25
N LEU A 135 10.55 8.74 2.17
CA LEU A 135 10.44 9.40 3.48
C LEU A 135 10.30 10.92 3.32
N GLU A 136 11.15 11.53 2.49
CA GLU A 136 11.12 12.97 2.20
C GLU A 136 9.78 13.39 1.58
N ALA A 137 9.27 12.61 0.62
CA ALA A 137 7.99 12.90 -0.04
C ALA A 137 6.78 12.83 0.91
N ALA A 138 6.89 12.12 2.04
CA ALA A 138 5.84 12.10 3.05
C ALA A 138 5.76 13.41 3.87
N GLN A 139 6.80 14.23 3.87
CA GLN A 139 6.84 15.53 4.56
C GLN A 139 6.46 15.46 6.05
N GLU A 140 6.66 14.31 6.70
CA GLU A 140 6.27 14.06 8.11
C GLU A 140 4.78 14.29 8.42
N LYS A 141 3.92 14.37 7.40
CA LYS A 141 2.47 14.54 7.55
C LYS A 141 1.74 13.24 7.95
N PRO A 142 1.95 12.09 7.28
CA PRO A 142 1.38 10.83 7.74
C PRO A 142 2.08 10.33 9.00
N GLN A 143 1.42 9.44 9.73
CA GLN A 143 2.14 8.56 10.64
C GLN A 143 3.00 7.58 9.81
N ILE A 144 4.32 7.75 9.86
CA ILE A 144 5.27 6.88 9.17
C ILE A 144 5.60 5.67 10.06
N VAL A 145 5.52 4.48 9.47
CA VAL A 145 5.81 3.21 10.15
C VAL A 145 6.83 2.43 9.35
N LEU A 146 7.89 1.96 10.00
CA LEU A 146 8.80 0.99 9.42
C LEU A 146 8.38 -0.42 9.84
N LYS A 147 8.12 -1.31 8.88
CA LYS A 147 7.74 -2.70 9.12
C LYS A 147 8.66 -3.66 8.36
N LEU A 148 9.50 -4.37 9.09
CA LEU A 148 10.40 -5.38 8.55
C LEU A 148 9.81 -6.78 8.79
N VAL A 149 9.76 -7.59 7.75
CA VAL A 149 9.46 -9.03 7.88
C VAL A 149 10.77 -9.72 8.19
N VAL A 150 10.76 -10.71 9.10
CA VAL A 150 11.95 -11.45 9.52
C VAL A 150 11.66 -12.94 9.42
N PHE A 151 12.46 -13.66 8.65
CA PHE A 151 12.45 -15.12 8.52
C PHE A 151 13.59 -15.75 9.32
N ASP A 152 14.79 -15.19 9.22
CA ASP A 152 15.99 -15.69 9.91
C ASP A 152 16.98 -14.56 10.24
N GLU A 153 18.13 -14.94 10.82
CA GLU A 153 19.17 -14.00 11.26
C GLU A 153 19.75 -13.13 10.12
N SER A 154 19.69 -13.59 8.87
CA SER A 154 20.20 -12.81 7.73
C SER A 154 19.34 -11.58 7.45
N ASP A 155 18.10 -11.53 7.94
CA ASP A 155 17.21 -10.39 7.74
C ASP A 155 17.55 -9.17 8.60
N TYR A 156 18.44 -9.32 9.57
CA TYR A 156 18.97 -8.22 10.39
C TYR A 156 20.23 -7.56 9.81
N ALA A 157 20.78 -8.10 8.71
CA ALA A 157 22.03 -7.67 8.11
C ALA A 157 21.95 -6.32 7.38
#